data_AF-A0A842WTF4-F1
#
_entry.id   AF-A0A842WTF4-F1
#
_cell.length_a   1.000
_cell.length_b   1.000
_cell.length_c   1.000
_cell.angle_alpha   90.00
_cell.angle_beta   90.00
_cell.angle_gamma   90.00
#
_symmetry.space_group_name_H-M   'P 1'
#
loop_
_entity.id
_entity.type
_entity.pdbx_description
1 polymer ?
#
loop_
_entity_poly.entity_id
_entity_poly.type
_entity_poly.pdbx_seq_one_letter_code
_entity_poly.pdbx_strand_id
1 'polypeptide(L)'
;MRSNSDQQDSIYYEPKTTPSILASIPDCLRMILMDSVEKSKVSRKSILVSSNSLANRFILDRWDIRPSQRRRYRNLFSKIRKRCRKIFQYHLARGRIEWTDKSDSYLLGVFKFDEVRGNLILGFVPISKDQEWTMKPK
;
A
#
# COMPACT_ATOMS: atom_id res chain seq x y z
N MET A 1 -47.44 3.10 -24.08
CA MET A 1 -46.14 3.65 -24.50
C MET A 1 -45.08 3.13 -23.52
N ARG A 2 -44.25 2.17 -23.94
CA ARG A 2 -43.10 1.69 -23.15
C ARG A 2 -41.86 2.39 -23.69
N SER A 3 -41.24 3.21 -22.87
CA SER A 3 -39.95 3.82 -23.15
C SER A 3 -38.90 2.71 -23.19
N ASN A 4 -38.40 2.40 -24.39
CA ASN A 4 -37.15 1.69 -24.56
C ASN A 4 -36.05 2.60 -24.03
N SER A 5 -35.61 2.36 -22.80
CA SER A 5 -34.32 2.88 -22.34
C SER A 5 -33.24 2.13 -23.10
N ASP A 6 -32.62 2.82 -24.06
CA ASP A 6 -31.39 2.42 -24.73
C ASP A 6 -30.35 2.04 -23.66
N GLN A 7 -30.21 0.73 -23.42
CA GLN A 7 -29.03 0.18 -22.79
C GLN A 7 -27.89 0.35 -23.79
N GLN A 8 -27.23 1.51 -23.74
CA GLN A 8 -25.85 1.61 -24.18
C GLN A 8 -25.04 0.66 -23.29
N ASP A 9 -24.80 -0.55 -23.79
CA ASP A 9 -23.74 -1.42 -23.29
C ASP A 9 -22.41 -0.68 -23.46
N SER A 10 -22.07 0.13 -22.46
CA SER A 10 -20.75 0.74 -22.37
C SER A 10 -19.75 -0.41 -22.33
N ILE A 11 -18.98 -0.58 -23.40
CA ILE A 11 -17.98 -1.63 -23.54
C ILE A 11 -17.09 -1.58 -22.29
N TYR A 12 -17.24 -2.59 -21.43
CA TYR A 12 -16.50 -2.65 -20.18
C TYR A 12 -15.04 -2.99 -20.47
N TYR A 13 -14.14 -2.09 -20.09
CA TYR A 13 -12.71 -2.31 -20.22
C TYR A 13 -12.02 -2.24 -18.86
N GLU A 14 -11.39 -3.36 -18.46
CA GLU A 14 -10.59 -3.40 -17.25
C GLU A 14 -9.28 -2.62 -17.46
N PRO A 15 -8.88 -1.72 -16.54
CA PRO A 15 -7.67 -0.94 -16.72
C PRO A 15 -6.41 -1.80 -16.85
N LYS A 16 -5.56 -1.45 -17.81
CA LYS A 16 -4.25 -2.10 -17.99
C LYS A 16 -3.26 -1.62 -16.94
N THR A 17 -2.48 -2.57 -16.40
CA THR A 17 -1.38 -2.32 -15.47
C THR A 17 -0.05 -2.49 -16.19
N THR A 18 0.60 -1.36 -16.49
CA THR A 18 1.94 -1.33 -17.07
C THR A 18 3.02 -1.50 -16.00
N PRO A 19 4.25 -1.89 -16.37
CA PRO A 19 5.37 -1.94 -15.42
C PRO A 19 5.63 -0.61 -14.71
N SER A 20 5.52 0.52 -15.42
CA SER A 20 5.67 1.87 -14.86
C SER A 20 4.63 2.17 -13.77
N ILE A 21 3.38 1.75 -13.98
CA ILE A 21 2.33 1.88 -12.95
C ILE A 21 2.67 1.00 -11.74
N LEU A 22 3.14 -0.22 -11.94
CA LEU A 22 3.49 -1.10 -10.82
C LEU A 22 4.73 -0.63 -10.04
N ALA A 23 5.59 0.17 -10.67
CA ALA A 23 6.79 0.73 -10.07
C ALA A 23 6.48 1.86 -9.08
N SER A 24 5.30 2.49 -9.15
CA SER A 24 4.90 3.57 -8.22
C SER A 24 4.16 3.08 -6.96
N ILE A 25 3.92 1.78 -6.81
CA ILE A 25 3.31 1.23 -5.59
C ILE A 25 4.12 1.53 -4.31
N PRO A 26 5.47 1.46 -4.31
CA PRO A 26 6.27 1.88 -3.17
C PRO A 26 6.04 3.35 -2.77
N ASP A 27 5.78 4.23 -3.74
CA ASP A 27 5.50 5.65 -3.47
C ASP A 27 4.18 5.80 -2.70
N CYS A 28 3.15 5.05 -3.11
CA CYS A 28 1.88 4.99 -2.39
C CYS A 28 2.05 4.47 -0.95
N LEU A 29 2.92 3.47 -0.74
CA LEU A 29 3.25 3.01 0.63
C LEU A 29 3.94 4.12 1.43
N ARG A 30 4.92 4.82 0.85
CA ARG A 30 5.62 5.94 1.50
C ARG A 30 4.65 7.04 1.92
N MET A 31 3.72 7.43 1.04
CA MET A 31 2.67 8.41 1.39
C MET A 31 1.83 7.96 2.59
N ILE A 32 1.35 6.71 2.61
CA ILE A 32 0.57 6.18 3.74
C ILE A 32 1.37 6.25 5.05
N LEU A 33 2.67 5.92 5.00
CA LEU A 33 3.53 5.96 6.16
C LEU A 33 3.79 7.39 6.61
N MET A 34 4.07 8.32 5.70
CA MET A 34 4.26 9.74 6.02
C MET A 34 3.02 10.34 6.68
N ASP A 35 1.83 10.15 6.09
CA ASP A 35 0.55 10.60 6.65
C ASP A 35 0.33 10.07 8.08
N SER A 36 0.82 8.85 8.35
CA SER A 36 0.69 8.20 9.65
C SER A 36 1.72 8.70 10.66
N VAL A 37 2.97 8.92 10.22
CA VAL A 37 4.05 9.46 11.05
C VAL A 37 3.71 10.87 11.54
N GLU A 38 3.16 11.71 10.67
CA GLU A 38 2.72 13.06 11.04
C GLU A 38 1.63 13.03 12.11
N LYS A 39 0.65 12.12 11.96
CA LYS A 39 -0.42 11.92 12.95
C LYS A 39 0.09 11.30 14.24
N SER A 40 1.15 10.49 14.19
CA SER A 40 1.72 9.81 15.35
C SER A 40 2.75 10.62 16.13
N LYS A 41 3.02 11.89 15.76
CA LYS A 41 3.92 12.78 16.54
C LYS A 41 3.49 12.96 18.01
N VAL A 42 2.27 12.52 18.37
CA VAL A 42 1.72 12.54 19.73
C VAL A 42 1.87 11.19 20.47
N SER A 43 2.08 10.05 19.79
CA SER A 43 2.26 8.74 20.45
C SER A 43 3.17 7.80 19.66
N ARG A 44 4.16 7.17 20.33
CA ARG A 44 5.13 6.20 19.78
C ARG A 44 4.50 4.85 19.34
N LYS A 45 3.27 4.85 18.82
CA LYS A 45 2.58 3.64 18.39
C LYS A 45 3.11 3.19 17.03
N SER A 46 3.23 1.87 16.87
CA SER A 46 3.53 1.26 15.57
C SER A 46 2.43 1.57 14.57
N ILE A 47 2.81 1.94 13.35
CA ILE A 47 1.90 2.13 12.22
C ILE A 47 1.62 0.76 11.62
N LEU A 48 0.36 0.34 11.60
CA LEU A 48 -0.04 -0.94 11.01
C LEU A 48 -0.56 -0.71 9.60
N VAL A 49 0.07 -1.33 8.60
CA VAL A 49 -0.40 -1.30 7.22
C VAL A 49 -0.54 -2.73 6.72
N SER A 50 -1.61 -3.01 5.98
CA SER A 50 -1.82 -4.31 5.33
C SER A 50 -1.56 -4.23 3.83
N SER A 51 -1.11 -5.34 3.24
CA SER A 51 -0.87 -5.43 1.80
C SER A 51 -2.16 -5.19 0.98
N ASN A 52 -3.32 -5.59 1.52
CA ASN A 52 -4.61 -5.33 0.89
C ASN A 52 -5.03 -3.86 1.02
N SER A 53 -4.78 -3.19 2.15
CA SER A 53 -5.12 -1.77 2.31
C SER A 53 -4.25 -0.91 1.39
N LEU A 54 -2.96 -1.23 1.24
CA LEU A 54 -2.09 -0.61 0.23
C LEU A 54 -2.65 -0.82 -1.18
N ALA A 55 -3.01 -2.06 -1.55
CA ALA A 55 -3.56 -2.35 -2.87
C ALA A 55 -4.86 -1.58 -3.13
N ASN A 56 -5.77 -1.53 -2.14
CA ASN A 56 -7.03 -0.81 -2.27
C ASN A 56 -6.81 0.70 -2.42
N ARG A 57 -5.91 1.29 -1.62
CA ARG A 57 -5.54 2.71 -1.72
C ARG A 57 -4.94 3.02 -3.08
N PHE A 58 -3.99 2.21 -3.54
CA PHE A 58 -3.36 2.38 -4.85
C PHE A 58 -4.37 2.30 -6.00
N ILE A 59 -5.30 1.36 -5.96
CA ILE A 59 -6.33 1.20 -6.99
C ILE A 59 -7.28 2.41 -7.00
N LEU A 60 -7.69 2.88 -5.82
CA LEU A 60 -8.55 4.04 -5.68
C LEU A 60 -7.87 5.29 -6.23
N ASP A 61 -6.65 5.58 -5.78
CA ASP A 61 -5.93 6.79 -6.19
C ASP A 61 -5.64 6.81 -7.70
N ARG A 62 -5.45 5.63 -8.31
CA ARG A 62 -5.05 5.52 -9.72
C ARG A 62 -6.22 5.48 -10.70
N TRP A 63 -7.34 4.86 -10.33
CA TRP A 63 -8.46 4.61 -11.24
C TRP A 63 -9.84 4.99 -10.68
N ASP A 64 -9.91 5.55 -9.47
CA ASP A 64 -11.14 5.80 -8.71
C ASP A 64 -12.01 4.54 -8.53
N ILE A 65 -11.37 3.36 -8.50
CA ILE A 65 -12.05 2.08 -8.34
C ILE A 65 -12.08 1.70 -6.86
N ARG A 66 -13.30 1.55 -6.33
CA ARG A 66 -13.55 1.21 -4.93
C ARG A 66 -13.46 -0.30 -4.68
N PRO A 67 -13.12 -0.75 -3.46
CA PRO A 67 -13.12 -2.16 -3.10
C PRO A 67 -14.45 -2.88 -3.33
N SER A 68 -15.58 -2.18 -3.24
CA SER A 68 -16.92 -2.73 -3.55
C SER A 68 -17.05 -3.17 -5.01
N GLN A 69 -16.29 -2.59 -5.92
CA GLN A 69 -16.29 -2.92 -7.35
C GLN A 69 -15.35 -4.10 -7.68
N ARG A 70 -14.77 -4.77 -6.68
CA ARG A 70 -13.79 -5.85 -6.88
C ARG A 70 -14.28 -7.02 -7.72
N ARG A 71 -15.57 -7.35 -7.67
CA ARG A 71 -16.15 -8.42 -8.51
C ARG A 71 -16.05 -8.06 -9.99
N ARG A 72 -16.23 -6.78 -10.32
CA ARG A 72 -16.11 -6.24 -11.68
C ARG A 72 -14.66 -6.24 -12.15
N TYR A 73 -13.73 -5.70 -11.35
CA TYR A 73 -12.31 -5.54 -11.69
C TYR A 73 -11.40 -6.64 -11.09
N ARG A 74 -11.80 -7.91 -11.19
CA ARG A 74 -11.16 -9.01 -10.44
C ARG A 74 -9.66 -9.14 -10.75
N ASN A 75 -9.25 -8.98 -12.00
CA ASN A 75 -7.86 -9.20 -12.41
C ASN A 75 -6.96 -8.07 -11.94
N LEU A 76 -7.44 -6.83 -12.02
CA LEU A 76 -6.78 -5.64 -11.51
C LEU A 76 -6.49 -5.81 -10.02
N PHE A 77 -7.53 -6.09 -9.22
CA PHE A 77 -7.37 -6.30 -7.78
C PHE A 77 -6.42 -7.45 -7.47
N SER A 78 -6.51 -8.58 -8.19
CA SER A 78 -5.63 -9.73 -8.01
C SER A 78 -4.16 -9.37 -8.28
N LYS A 79 -3.88 -8.73 -9.42
CA LYS A 79 -2.53 -8.37 -9.86
C LYS A 79 -1.88 -7.34 -8.94
N ILE A 80 -2.59 -6.28 -8.56
CA ILE A 80 -2.07 -5.27 -7.63
C ILE A 80 -1.80 -5.90 -6.26
N ARG A 81 -2.73 -6.71 -5.71
CA ARG A 81 -2.52 -7.37 -4.40
C ARG A 81 -1.29 -8.27 -4.40
N LYS A 82 -1.08 -9.06 -5.46
CA LYS A 82 0.11 -9.90 -5.61
C LYS A 82 1.40 -9.05 -5.60
N ARG A 83 1.37 -7.87 -6.23
CA ARG A 83 2.52 -6.95 -6.24
C ARG A 83 2.75 -6.29 -4.87
N CYS A 84 1.71 -5.79 -4.22
CA CYS A 84 1.79 -5.21 -2.87
C CYS A 84 2.33 -6.24 -1.86
N ARG A 85 1.88 -7.50 -1.94
CA ARG A 85 2.40 -8.58 -1.09
C ARG A 85 3.89 -8.81 -1.28
N LYS A 86 4.39 -8.81 -2.53
CA LYS A 86 5.83 -8.93 -2.81
C LYS A 86 6.62 -7.75 -2.22
N ILE A 87 6.10 -6.54 -2.32
CA ILE A 87 6.71 -5.34 -1.72
C ILE A 87 6.78 -5.48 -0.20
N PHE A 88 5.71 -5.95 0.43
CA PHE A 88 5.69 -6.20 1.87
C PHE A 88 6.69 -7.27 2.28
N GLN A 89 6.77 -8.38 1.55
CA GLN A 89 7.77 -9.42 1.80
C GLN A 89 9.20 -8.89 1.69
N TYR A 90 9.47 -8.03 0.70
CA TYR A 90 10.77 -7.37 0.54
C TYR A 90 11.12 -6.50 1.76
N HIS A 91 10.20 -5.64 2.21
CA HIS A 91 10.45 -4.80 3.38
C HIS A 91 10.56 -5.60 4.68
N LEU A 92 9.75 -6.64 4.84
CA LEU A 92 9.84 -7.54 5.98
C LEU A 92 11.19 -8.25 6.04
N ALA A 93 11.70 -8.73 4.90
CA ALA A 93 13.00 -9.39 4.83
C ALA A 93 14.16 -8.42 5.15
N ARG A 94 14.05 -7.15 4.73
CA ARG A 94 15.03 -6.11 5.08
C ARG A 94 14.95 -5.64 6.54
N GLY A 95 13.81 -5.84 7.20
CA GLY A 95 13.57 -5.41 8.58
C GLY A 95 13.49 -3.89 8.78
N ARG A 96 13.67 -3.09 7.72
CA ARG A 96 13.56 -1.63 7.75
C ARG A 96 13.16 -1.07 6.38
N ILE A 97 12.65 0.16 6.40
CA ILE A 97 12.40 0.98 5.23
C ILE A 97 12.98 2.37 5.47
N GLU A 98 13.69 2.90 4.47
CA GLU A 98 14.36 4.19 4.53
C GLU A 98 14.08 4.97 3.24
N TRP A 99 13.78 6.26 3.36
CA TRP A 99 13.70 7.19 2.23
C TRP A 99 13.89 8.62 2.70
N THR A 100 14.28 9.47 1.76
CA THR A 100 14.34 10.93 1.94
C THR A 100 13.18 11.57 1.20
N ASP A 101 12.45 12.48 1.84
CA ASP A 101 11.51 13.39 1.18
C ASP A 101 11.88 14.83 1.51
N LYS A 102 12.13 15.63 0.47
CA LYS A 102 12.66 17.00 0.57
C LYS A 102 13.92 17.08 1.46
N SER A 103 13.74 17.44 2.72
CA SER A 103 14.80 17.59 3.73
C SER A 103 14.69 16.59 4.90
N ASP A 104 13.61 15.81 4.94
CA ASP A 104 13.34 14.85 6.01
C ASP A 104 13.78 13.45 5.60
N SER A 105 14.53 12.79 6.48
CA SER A 105 14.89 11.38 6.35
C SER A 105 13.95 10.55 7.22
N TYR A 106 13.24 9.61 6.59
CA TYR A 106 12.36 8.68 7.26
C TYR A 106 13.06 7.34 7.37
N LEU A 107 13.20 6.86 8.60
CA LEU A 107 13.69 5.51 8.88
C LEU A 107 12.68 4.81 9.78
N LEU A 108 12.14 3.69 9.31
CA LEU A 108 11.19 2.88 10.07
C LEU A 108 11.65 1.44 10.14
N GLY A 109 11.64 0.87 11.34
CA GLY A 109 11.78 -0.57 11.56
C GLY A 109 10.52 -1.29 11.10
N VAL A 110 10.68 -2.47 10.52
CA VAL A 110 9.59 -3.27 9.92
C VAL A 110 9.53 -4.62 10.60
N PHE A 111 8.35 -5.02 11.06
CA PHE A 111 8.11 -6.35 11.62
C PHE A 111 6.78 -6.93 11.13
N LYS A 112 6.67 -8.27 11.14
CA LYS A 112 5.41 -8.94 10.84
C LYS A 112 4.47 -8.78 12.04
N PHE A 113 3.32 -8.16 11.81
CA PHE A 113 2.29 -8.06 12.83
C PHE A 113 1.35 -9.27 12.78
N ASP A 114 0.78 -9.55 11.60
CA ASP A 114 -0.16 -10.65 11.41
C ASP A 114 -0.25 -11.06 9.92
N GLU A 115 -0.88 -12.19 9.63
CA GLU A 115 -1.21 -12.63 8.29
C GLU A 115 -2.53 -13.42 8.24
N VAL A 116 -3.55 -12.82 7.61
CA VAL A 116 -4.89 -13.41 7.51
C VAL A 116 -5.24 -13.67 6.05
N ARG A 117 -5.42 -14.94 5.67
CA ARG A 117 -5.86 -15.37 4.32
C ARG A 117 -5.02 -14.72 3.20
N GLY A 118 -3.69 -14.67 3.40
CA GLY A 118 -2.75 -14.07 2.44
C GLY A 118 -2.66 -12.54 2.47
N ASN A 119 -3.38 -11.86 3.37
CA ASN A 119 -3.16 -10.44 3.65
C ASN A 119 -2.04 -10.28 4.68
N LEU A 120 -0.86 -9.88 4.24
CA LEU A 120 0.26 -9.60 5.14
C LEU A 120 0.07 -8.23 5.80
N ILE A 121 0.14 -8.19 7.13
CA ILE A 121 0.06 -6.97 7.94
C ILE A 121 1.43 -6.73 8.57
N LEU A 122 1.99 -5.56 8.31
CA LEU A 122 3.28 -5.15 8.84
C LEU A 122 3.10 -4.00 9.82
N GLY A 123 3.89 -4.05 10.89
CA GLY A 123 4.10 -2.92 11.78
C GLY A 123 5.34 -2.15 11.35
N PHE A 124 5.19 -0.83 11.29
CA PHE A 124 6.25 0.12 10.99
C PHE A 124 6.47 1.02 12.21
N VAL A 125 7.70 1.05 12.72
CA VAL A 125 8.06 1.83 13.92
C VAL A 125 9.03 2.91 13.51
N PRO A 126 8.69 4.21 13.67
CA PRO A 126 9.64 5.30 13.46
C PRO A 126 10.85 5.12 14.38
N ILE A 127 12.04 5.14 13.78
CA ILE A 127 13.31 5.11 14.51
C ILE A 127 13.79 6.56 14.56
N SER A 128 13.93 7.13 15.77
CA SER A 128 14.57 8.44 15.89
C SER A 128 16.06 8.31 15.59
N LYS A 129 16.68 9.37 15.05
CA LYS A 129 18.13 9.39 14.75
C LYS A 129 18.99 9.02 15.97
N ASP A 130 18.52 9.36 17.17
CA ASP A 130 19.20 9.03 18.44
C ASP A 130 19.19 7.52 18.76
N GLN A 131 18.30 6.75 18.13
CA GLN A 131 18.13 5.30 18.36
C GLN A 131 18.74 4.44 17.23
N GLU A 132 19.24 5.04 16.15
CA GLU A 132 19.84 4.32 14.99
C GLU A 132 20.93 3.33 15.41
N TRP A 133 21.71 3.65 16.45
CA TRP A 133 22.84 2.84 16.90
C TRP A 133 22.47 1.50 17.57
N THR A 134 21.20 1.30 17.94
CA THR A 134 20.76 0.09 18.68
C THR A 134 20.27 -1.07 17.81
N MET A 135 20.14 -0.86 16.50
CA MET A 135 19.72 -1.93 15.59
C MET A 135 20.92 -2.75 15.14
N LYS A 136 21.21 -3.84 15.85
CA LYS A 136 22.21 -4.83 15.40
C LYS A 136 21.77 -5.42 14.05
N PRO A 137 22.65 -5.49 13.04
CA PRO A 137 22.35 -6.26 11.84
C PRO A 137 22.12 -7.72 12.25
N LYS A 138 21.05 -8.30 11.72
CA LYS A 138 20.79 -9.75 11.81
C LYS A 138 21.65 -10.50 10.81
#